data_AF-A0A3D4JCC7-F1
#
_entry.id   AF-A0A3D4JCC7-F1
#
_cell.length_a   1.000
_cell.length_b   1.000
_cell.length_c   1.000
_cell.angle_alpha   90.00
_cell.angle_beta   90.00
_cell.angle_gamma   90.00
#
_symmetry.space_group_name_H-M   'P 1'
#
loop_
_entity.id
_entity.type
_entity.pdbx_description
1 polymer ?
#
loop_
_entity_poly.entity_id
_entity_poly.type
_entity_poly.pdbx_seq_one_letter_code
_entity_poly.pdbx_strand_id
1 'polypeptide(L)'
;MSEEVIDFSNELTETQRALREVTLMIEQSQGELSKLTQRNTAITSHLQQSQKQGGNVDEIKMAYDSALDAQQRLFVMRGQLEKLQNDKSHLEKYKATLEKLLSSGNGDGGSSSASSGAKSQMAGIEMIVNAQESERQRLSRQMHDGPAQALSNFILQTEIAMRLLDVDAAQAKEELG
;
A
#
# COMPACT_ATOMS: atom_id res chain seq x y z
N MET A 1 -21.19 -16.30 33.53
CA MET A 1 -20.70 -15.97 32.17
C MET A 1 -21.78 -15.12 31.54
N SER A 2 -21.69 -13.82 31.72
CA SER A 2 -22.57 -12.85 31.08
C SER A 2 -22.24 -12.85 29.59
N GLU A 3 -23.15 -13.36 28.77
CA GLU A 3 -23.15 -13.11 27.34
C GLU A 3 -23.11 -11.60 27.15
N GLU A 4 -21.96 -11.06 26.72
CA GLU A 4 -21.92 -9.74 26.11
C GLU A 4 -22.85 -9.81 24.91
N VAL A 5 -24.07 -9.31 25.09
CA VAL A 5 -24.99 -9.07 23.98
C VAL A 5 -24.31 -7.99 23.15
N ILE A 6 -23.57 -8.41 22.13
CA ILE A 6 -22.96 -7.51 21.16
C ILE A 6 -24.10 -6.70 20.57
N ASP A 7 -24.16 -5.43 20.93
CA ASP A 7 -25.09 -4.49 20.32
C ASP A 7 -24.58 -4.21 18.91
N PHE A 8 -25.06 -5.01 17.97
CA PHE A 8 -24.69 -4.91 16.56
C PHE A 8 -24.99 -3.51 15.99
N SER A 9 -25.89 -2.73 16.59
CA SER A 9 -26.15 -1.33 16.19
C SER A 9 -25.02 -0.39 16.61
N ASN A 10 -24.49 -0.56 17.82
CA ASN A 10 -23.31 0.18 18.27
C ASN A 10 -22.08 -0.23 17.46
N GLU A 11 -21.85 -1.53 17.26
CA GLU A 11 -20.73 -2.04 16.45
C GLU A 11 -20.77 -1.53 15.00
N LEU A 12 -21.97 -1.46 14.39
CA LEU A 12 -22.17 -0.85 13.07
C LEU A 12 -21.76 0.63 13.07
N THR A 13 -22.16 1.37 14.11
CA THR A 13 -21.87 2.80 14.24
C THR A 13 -20.36 3.04 14.40
N GLU A 14 -19.69 2.22 15.20
CA GLU A 14 -18.23 2.25 15.35
C GLU A 14 -17.51 1.90 14.05
N THR A 15 -17.94 0.84 13.36
CA THR A 15 -17.40 0.44 12.05
C THR A 15 -17.54 1.57 11.03
N GLN A 16 -18.70 2.23 10.98
CA GLN A 16 -18.92 3.38 10.09
C GLN A 16 -18.02 4.57 10.43
N ARG A 17 -17.74 4.81 11.72
CA ARG A 17 -16.81 5.85 12.16
C ARG A 17 -15.38 5.53 11.73
N ALA A 18 -14.92 4.30 11.97
CA ALA A 18 -13.60 3.84 11.55
C ALA A 18 -13.42 3.92 10.03
N LEU A 19 -14.45 3.57 9.25
CA LEU A 19 -14.42 3.64 7.78
C LEU A 19 -14.26 5.08 7.28
N ARG A 20 -14.94 6.07 7.92
CA ARG A 20 -14.76 7.49 7.62
C ARG A 20 -13.33 7.95 7.92
N GLU A 21 -12.79 7.54 9.07
CA GLU A 21 -11.43 7.89 9.48
C GLU A 21 -10.37 7.33 8.54
N VAL A 22 -10.46 6.03 8.20
CA VAL A 22 -9.56 5.39 7.22
C VAL A 22 -9.67 6.04 5.84
N THR A 23 -10.88 6.40 5.41
CA THR A 23 -11.07 7.10 4.13
C THR A 23 -10.36 8.45 4.11
N LEU A 24 -10.46 9.22 5.20
CA LEU A 24 -9.77 10.50 5.33
C LEU A 24 -8.25 10.34 5.37
N MET A 25 -7.74 9.32 6.07
CA MET A 25 -6.31 8.99 6.07
C MET A 25 -5.80 8.58 4.67
N ILE A 26 -6.61 7.85 3.89
CA ILE A 26 -6.28 7.49 2.50
C ILE A 26 -6.15 8.75 1.64
N GLU A 27 -7.10 9.67 1.71
CA GLU A 27 -7.06 10.92 0.93
C GLU A 27 -5.82 11.76 1.26
N GLN A 28 -5.50 11.90 2.56
CA GLN A 28 -4.30 12.58 3.01
C GLN A 28 -3.03 11.90 2.49
N SER A 29 -2.94 10.58 2.65
CA SER A 29 -1.80 9.77 2.20
C SER A 29 -1.60 9.82 0.68
N GLN A 30 -2.69 9.87 -0.11
CA GLN A 30 -2.63 10.06 -1.57
C GLN A 30 -2.06 11.44 -1.94
N GLY A 31 -2.46 12.48 -1.22
CA GLY A 31 -1.92 13.83 -1.40
C GLY A 31 -0.41 13.90 -1.09
N GLU A 32 0.02 13.26 -0.02
CA GLU A 32 1.44 13.17 0.35
C GLU A 32 2.25 12.35 -0.67
N LEU A 33 1.70 11.21 -1.11
CA LEU A 33 2.32 10.37 -2.13
C LEU A 33 2.52 11.13 -3.45
N SER A 34 1.55 11.96 -3.85
CA SER A 34 1.68 12.82 -5.04
C SER A 34 2.84 13.80 -4.91
N LYS A 35 2.97 14.49 -3.77
CA LYS A 35 4.08 15.41 -3.49
C LYS A 35 5.43 14.70 -3.49
N LEU A 36 5.52 13.53 -2.87
CA LEU A 36 6.75 12.73 -2.87
C LEU A 36 7.10 12.24 -4.27
N THR A 37 6.11 11.89 -5.08
CA THR A 37 6.32 11.45 -6.47
C THR A 37 6.89 12.59 -7.29
N GLN A 38 6.31 13.80 -7.19
CA GLN A 38 6.84 14.99 -7.86
C GLN A 38 8.28 15.29 -7.43
N ARG A 39 8.57 15.21 -6.12
CA ARG A 39 9.91 15.43 -5.58
C ARG A 39 10.92 14.39 -6.09
N ASN A 40 10.54 13.12 -6.14
CA ASN A 40 11.39 12.06 -6.65
C ASN A 40 11.74 12.27 -8.13
N THR A 41 10.77 12.64 -8.97
CA THR A 41 11.01 12.97 -10.38
C THR A 41 12.00 14.13 -10.52
N ALA A 42 11.84 15.18 -9.72
CA ALA A 42 12.74 16.34 -9.76
C ALA A 42 14.19 15.96 -9.35
N ILE A 43 14.35 15.17 -8.28
CA ILE A 43 15.67 14.72 -7.82
C ILE A 43 16.31 13.79 -8.84
N THR A 44 15.55 12.86 -9.41
CA THR A 44 16.06 11.94 -10.45
C THR A 44 16.50 12.69 -11.70
N SER A 45 15.75 13.73 -12.10
CA SER A 45 16.17 14.62 -13.20
C SER A 45 17.46 15.37 -12.89
N HIS A 46 17.63 15.82 -11.64
CA HIS A 46 18.86 16.50 -11.21
C HIS A 46 20.06 15.55 -11.23
N LEU A 47 19.88 14.30 -10.79
CA LEU A 47 20.90 13.25 -10.86
C LEU A 47 21.35 13.01 -12.31
N GLN A 48 20.40 12.82 -13.23
CA GLN A 48 20.71 12.63 -14.66
C GLN A 48 21.44 13.84 -15.26
N GLN A 49 21.08 15.06 -14.85
CA GLN A 49 21.72 16.27 -15.34
C GLN A 49 23.15 16.44 -14.81
N SER A 50 23.37 16.17 -13.52
CA SER A 50 24.71 16.19 -12.89
C SER A 50 25.65 15.16 -13.54
N GLN A 51 25.15 13.96 -13.85
CA GLN A 51 25.89 12.95 -14.60
C GLN A 51 26.30 13.42 -16.00
N LYS A 52 25.37 14.03 -16.76
CA LYS A 52 25.62 14.53 -18.12
C LYS A 52 26.60 15.71 -18.16
N GLN A 53 26.54 16.59 -17.16
CA GLN A 53 27.43 17.75 -17.08
C GLN A 53 28.84 17.38 -16.60
N GLY A 54 29.05 16.12 -16.17
CA GLY A 54 30.33 15.68 -15.62
C GLY A 54 30.66 16.38 -14.29
N GLY A 55 29.64 16.53 -13.44
CA GLY A 55 29.80 17.12 -12.10
C GLY A 55 30.90 16.45 -11.28
N ASN A 56 31.40 17.16 -10.26
CA ASN A 56 32.43 16.62 -9.38
C ASN A 56 31.92 15.33 -8.71
N VAL A 57 32.83 14.41 -8.37
CA VAL A 57 32.50 13.12 -7.74
C VAL A 57 31.63 13.30 -6.49
N ASP A 58 31.93 14.31 -5.68
CA ASP A 58 31.14 14.63 -4.48
C ASP A 58 29.71 15.08 -4.79
N GLU A 59 29.51 15.85 -5.86
CA GLU A 59 28.19 16.32 -6.29
C GLU A 59 27.33 15.15 -6.81
N ILE A 60 27.95 14.22 -7.56
CA ILE A 60 27.29 13.02 -8.06
C ILE A 60 26.88 12.13 -6.87
N LYS A 61 27.76 11.93 -5.88
CA LYS A 61 27.45 11.17 -4.66
C LYS A 61 26.27 11.79 -3.89
N MET A 62 26.28 13.10 -3.65
CA MET A 62 25.19 13.79 -2.96
C MET A 62 23.85 13.73 -3.72
N ALA A 63 23.89 13.88 -5.04
CA ALA A 63 22.69 13.74 -5.87
C ALA A 63 22.13 12.31 -5.82
N TYR A 64 23.02 11.32 -5.75
CA TYR A 64 22.66 9.92 -5.62
C TYR A 64 21.98 9.64 -4.28
N ASP A 65 22.61 10.00 -3.16
CA ASP A 65 22.06 9.80 -1.82
C ASP A 65 20.66 10.43 -1.68
N SER A 66 20.50 11.62 -2.27
CA SER A 66 19.21 12.32 -2.31
C SER A 66 18.15 11.57 -3.11
N ALA A 67 18.52 10.96 -4.24
CA ALA A 67 17.62 10.16 -5.06
C ALA A 67 17.19 8.88 -4.33
N LEU A 68 18.14 8.21 -3.66
CA LEU A 68 17.89 6.99 -2.90
C LEU A 68 16.94 7.23 -1.73
N ASP A 69 17.17 8.26 -0.90
CA ASP A 69 16.26 8.62 0.20
C ASP A 69 14.85 8.94 -0.31
N ALA A 70 14.74 9.70 -1.41
CA ALA A 70 13.44 10.02 -2.01
C ALA A 70 12.70 8.76 -2.50
N GLN A 71 13.41 7.77 -3.05
CA GLN A 71 12.82 6.53 -3.54
C GLN A 71 12.39 5.59 -2.40
N GLN A 72 13.19 5.52 -1.32
CA GLN A 72 12.83 4.77 -0.11
C GLN A 72 11.57 5.33 0.55
N ARG A 73 11.46 6.66 0.70
CA ARG A 73 10.25 7.29 1.26
C ARG A 73 9.01 7.02 0.42
N LEU A 74 9.14 7.07 -0.91
CA LEU A 74 8.05 6.69 -1.82
C LEU A 74 7.61 5.25 -1.63
N PHE A 75 8.55 4.33 -1.47
CA PHE A 75 8.26 2.93 -1.24
C PHE A 75 7.47 2.71 0.06
N VAL A 76 7.93 3.30 1.16
CA VAL A 76 7.25 3.22 2.46
C VAL A 76 5.84 3.81 2.39
N MET A 77 5.65 4.97 1.75
CA MET A 77 4.33 5.59 1.61
C MET A 77 3.35 4.78 0.76
N ARG A 78 3.83 4.15 -0.31
CA ARG A 78 2.98 3.24 -1.11
C ARG A 78 2.48 2.06 -0.26
N GLY A 79 3.37 1.46 0.53
CA GLY A 79 2.99 0.36 1.43
C GLY A 79 2.00 0.79 2.52
N GLN A 80 2.15 1.99 3.09
CA GLN A 80 1.18 2.52 4.05
C GLN A 80 -0.20 2.76 3.42
N LEU A 81 -0.23 3.37 2.22
CA LEU A 81 -1.48 3.61 1.50
C LEU A 81 -2.21 2.30 1.16
N GLU A 82 -1.46 1.28 0.75
CA GLU A 82 -1.99 -0.05 0.48
C GLU A 82 -2.60 -0.68 1.74
N LYS A 83 -1.92 -0.60 2.88
CA LYS A 83 -2.46 -1.08 4.15
C LYS A 83 -3.80 -0.42 4.49
N LEU A 84 -3.88 0.91 4.35
CA LEU A 84 -5.12 1.64 4.60
C LEU A 84 -6.25 1.22 3.64
N GLN A 85 -5.93 0.96 2.36
CA GLN A 85 -6.91 0.46 1.39
C GLN A 85 -7.44 -0.93 1.76
N ASN A 86 -6.58 -1.82 2.24
CA ASN A 86 -6.97 -3.13 2.74
C ASN A 86 -7.88 -2.98 3.97
N ASP A 87 -7.48 -2.17 4.95
CA ASP A 87 -8.26 -1.89 6.16
C ASP A 87 -9.65 -1.35 5.80
N LYS A 88 -9.74 -0.45 4.82
CA LYS A 88 -11.03 0.06 4.29
C LYS A 88 -11.89 -1.07 3.72
N SER A 89 -11.34 -1.93 2.87
CA SER A 89 -12.10 -3.04 2.26
C SER A 89 -12.61 -4.02 3.33
N HIS A 90 -11.80 -4.28 4.35
CA HIS A 90 -12.18 -5.08 5.51
C HIS A 90 -13.37 -4.47 6.26
N LEU A 91 -13.29 -3.18 6.60
CA LEU A 91 -14.36 -2.48 7.29
C LEU A 91 -15.65 -2.42 6.46
N GLU A 92 -15.56 -2.25 5.14
CA GLU A 92 -16.72 -2.29 4.23
C GLU A 92 -17.41 -3.64 4.23
N LYS A 93 -16.65 -4.74 4.14
CA LYS A 93 -17.18 -6.11 4.21
C LYS A 93 -17.81 -6.39 5.58
N TYR A 94 -17.13 -6.01 6.66
CA TYR A 94 -17.63 -6.18 8.02
C TYR A 94 -18.93 -5.42 8.24
N LYS A 95 -18.98 -4.15 7.82
CA LYS A 95 -20.20 -3.34 7.81
C LYS A 95 -21.34 -4.05 7.07
N ALA A 96 -21.10 -4.54 5.86
CA ALA A 96 -22.12 -5.24 5.07
C ALA A 96 -22.67 -6.50 5.79
N THR A 97 -21.80 -7.23 6.49
CA THR A 97 -22.25 -8.39 7.30
C THR A 97 -23.10 -7.97 8.49
N LEU A 98 -22.74 -6.89 9.20
CA LEU A 98 -23.53 -6.33 10.31
C LEU A 98 -24.91 -5.86 9.81
N GLU A 99 -24.97 -5.13 8.69
CA GLU A 99 -26.24 -4.68 8.10
C GLU A 99 -27.17 -5.84 7.73
N LYS A 100 -26.62 -6.95 7.20
CA LYS A 100 -27.37 -8.17 6.89
C LYS A 100 -27.92 -8.87 8.15
N LEU A 101 -27.16 -8.84 9.24
CA LEU A 101 -27.57 -9.41 10.54
C LEU A 101 -28.68 -8.58 11.19
N LEU A 102 -28.55 -7.24 11.24
CA LEU A 102 -29.60 -6.36 11.76
C LEU A 102 -30.90 -6.44 10.93
N SER A 103 -30.79 -6.51 9.61
CA SER A 103 -31.98 -6.61 8.73
C SER A 103 -32.67 -7.98 8.82
N SER A 104 -31.93 -9.07 9.08
CA SER A 104 -32.52 -10.39 9.34
C SER A 104 -33.16 -10.51 10.72
N GLY A 105 -32.66 -9.77 11.73
CA GLY A 105 -33.21 -9.75 13.08
C GLY A 105 -34.52 -8.97 13.24
N ASN A 106 -34.80 -8.04 12.32
CA ASN A 106 -36.01 -7.19 12.35
C ASN A 106 -37.18 -7.71 11.46
N GLY A 107 -37.01 -8.86 10.79
CA GLY A 107 -38.05 -9.50 9.98
C GLY A 107 -38.89 -10.49 10.79
N ASP A 108 -40.17 -10.17 11.00
CA ASP A 108 -41.18 -10.95 11.70
C ASP A 108 -41.42 -12.37 11.10
N GLY A 109 -41.64 -13.34 12.01
CA GLY A 109 -42.40 -14.58 11.84
C GLY A 109 -42.32 -15.38 10.53
N GLY A 110 -41.48 -16.42 10.47
CA GLY A 110 -41.63 -17.43 9.42
C GLY A 110 -40.56 -18.51 9.42
N SER A 111 -40.93 -19.67 9.96
CA SER A 111 -40.32 -20.99 9.85
C SER A 111 -39.37 -21.24 8.66
N SER A 112 -38.30 -22.00 8.94
CA SER A 112 -37.48 -22.82 8.03
C SER A 112 -36.31 -22.16 7.28
N SER A 113 -35.13 -22.16 7.90
CA SER A 113 -33.87 -22.74 7.35
C SER A 113 -32.62 -22.23 8.07
N ALA A 114 -32.39 -22.69 9.30
CA ALA A 114 -31.13 -22.44 10.00
C ALA A 114 -29.90 -23.05 9.28
N SER A 115 -30.11 -23.99 8.34
CA SER A 115 -29.06 -24.66 7.57
C SER A 115 -28.64 -23.91 6.28
N SER A 116 -29.45 -22.97 5.77
CA SER A 116 -29.12 -22.19 4.56
C SER A 116 -28.37 -20.89 4.87
N GLY A 117 -28.63 -20.28 6.04
CA GLY A 117 -27.94 -19.08 6.52
C GLY A 117 -26.44 -19.33 6.75
N ALA A 118 -26.08 -20.42 7.44
CA ALA A 118 -24.69 -20.79 7.71
C ALA A 118 -23.90 -21.09 6.42
N LYS A 119 -24.51 -21.79 5.44
CA LYS A 119 -23.91 -22.02 4.12
C LYS A 119 -23.74 -20.74 3.30
N SER A 120 -24.71 -19.83 3.33
CA SER A 120 -24.62 -18.52 2.68
C SER A 120 -23.55 -17.63 3.31
N GLN A 121 -23.37 -17.71 4.63
CA GLN A 121 -22.36 -16.97 5.38
C GLN A 121 -20.96 -17.52 5.13
N MET A 122 -20.79 -18.85 5.10
CA MET A 122 -19.53 -19.50 4.70
C MET A 122 -19.14 -19.18 3.25
N ALA A 123 -20.09 -19.22 2.32
CA ALA A 123 -19.85 -18.84 0.92
C ALA A 123 -19.51 -17.34 0.76
N GLY A 124 -20.10 -16.47 1.58
CA GLY A 124 -19.73 -15.06 1.64
C GLY A 124 -18.32 -14.83 2.19
N ILE A 125 -17.95 -15.54 3.25
CA ILE A 125 -16.59 -15.50 3.83
C ILE A 125 -15.57 -16.04 2.83
N GLU A 126 -15.85 -17.15 2.16
CA GLU A 126 -14.96 -17.76 1.17
C GLU A 126 -14.78 -16.85 -0.06
N MET A 127 -15.84 -16.18 -0.51
CA MET A 127 -15.76 -15.16 -1.57
C MET A 127 -14.96 -13.92 -1.14
N ILE A 128 -15.10 -13.51 0.13
CA ILE A 128 -14.32 -12.41 0.73
C ILE A 128 -12.84 -12.78 0.83
N VAL A 129 -12.53 -13.99 1.25
CA VAL A 129 -11.17 -14.54 1.38
C VAL A 129 -10.54 -14.69 0.02
N ASN A 130 -11.23 -15.26 -0.97
CA ASN A 130 -10.72 -15.36 -2.34
C ASN A 130 -10.53 -13.97 -2.99
N ALA A 131 -11.43 -13.02 -2.74
CA ALA A 131 -11.24 -11.64 -3.19
C ALA A 131 -10.05 -10.96 -2.50
N GLN A 132 -9.85 -11.21 -1.21
CA GLN A 132 -8.67 -10.75 -0.47
C GLN A 132 -7.39 -11.39 -0.98
N GLU A 133 -7.41 -12.68 -1.29
CA GLU A 133 -6.24 -13.41 -1.73
C GLU A 133 -5.87 -13.01 -3.15
N SER A 134 -6.87 -12.84 -4.03
CA SER A 134 -6.68 -12.25 -5.36
C SER A 134 -6.12 -10.83 -5.28
N GLU A 135 -6.61 -9.99 -4.35
CA GLU A 135 -6.13 -8.61 -4.22
C GLU A 135 -4.74 -8.57 -3.57
N ARG A 136 -4.47 -9.39 -2.56
CA ARG A 136 -3.14 -9.58 -1.97
C ARG A 136 -2.14 -10.10 -3.00
N GLN A 137 -2.58 -10.94 -3.93
CA GLN A 137 -1.74 -11.48 -4.99
C GLN A 137 -1.53 -10.46 -6.12
N ARG A 138 -2.53 -9.63 -6.44
CA ARG A 138 -2.39 -8.47 -7.35
C ARG A 138 -1.45 -7.42 -6.76
N LEU A 139 -1.60 -7.12 -5.48
CA LEU A 139 -0.78 -6.17 -4.73
C LEU A 139 0.63 -6.67 -4.53
N SER A 140 0.80 -7.95 -4.17
CA SER A 140 2.12 -8.59 -4.15
C SER A 140 2.81 -8.48 -5.50
N ARG A 141 2.10 -8.65 -6.63
CA ARG A 141 2.67 -8.41 -7.97
C ARG A 141 3.02 -6.94 -8.22
N GLN A 142 2.19 -6.01 -7.78
CA GLN A 142 2.41 -4.57 -7.96
C GLN A 142 3.55 -4.02 -7.07
N MET A 143 3.78 -4.64 -5.91
CA MET A 143 4.91 -4.39 -5.02
C MET A 143 6.19 -5.07 -5.54
N HIS A 144 6.10 -6.32 -5.98
CA HIS A 144 7.25 -7.17 -6.30
C HIS A 144 7.83 -6.94 -7.70
N ASP A 145 7.01 -6.73 -8.74
CA ASP A 145 7.49 -6.81 -10.14
C ASP A 145 7.97 -5.48 -10.75
N GLY A 146 7.80 -4.34 -10.06
CA GLY A 146 8.15 -3.04 -10.66
C GLY A 146 8.84 -2.09 -9.70
N PRO A 147 8.15 -1.58 -8.66
CA PRO A 147 8.71 -0.57 -7.77
C PRO A 147 9.78 -1.12 -6.81
N ALA A 148 9.58 -2.30 -6.21
CA ALA A 148 10.60 -2.91 -5.33
C ALA A 148 11.79 -3.42 -6.15
N GLN A 149 11.54 -4.01 -7.33
CA GLN A 149 12.61 -4.46 -8.21
C GLN A 149 13.41 -3.27 -8.78
N ALA A 150 12.74 -2.17 -9.16
CA ALA A 150 13.42 -0.94 -9.57
C ALA A 150 14.17 -0.28 -8.41
N LEU A 151 13.65 -0.31 -7.18
CA LEU A 151 14.34 0.19 -6.00
C LEU A 151 15.55 -0.69 -5.63
N SER A 152 15.42 -2.02 -5.71
CA SER A 152 16.52 -2.96 -5.48
C SER A 152 17.59 -2.84 -6.56
N ASN A 153 17.21 -2.73 -7.83
CA ASN A 153 18.14 -2.49 -8.93
C ASN A 153 18.81 -1.13 -8.79
N PHE A 154 18.05 -0.09 -8.43
CA PHE A 154 18.59 1.23 -8.18
C PHE A 154 19.62 1.19 -7.05
N ILE A 155 19.29 0.59 -5.89
CA ILE A 155 20.23 0.38 -4.77
C ILE A 155 21.49 -0.37 -5.22
N LEU A 156 21.35 -1.46 -5.97
CA LEU A 156 22.50 -2.25 -6.41
C LEU A 156 23.38 -1.44 -7.37
N GLN A 157 22.78 -0.76 -8.35
CA GLN A 157 23.47 0.14 -9.28
C GLN A 157 24.13 1.31 -8.53
N THR A 158 23.48 1.81 -7.47
CA THR A 158 24.04 2.83 -6.56
C THR A 158 25.35 2.35 -5.98
N GLU A 159 25.31 1.16 -5.38
CA GLU A 159 26.41 0.62 -4.62
C GLU A 159 27.59 0.31 -5.54
N ILE A 160 27.30 -0.25 -6.73
CA ILE A 160 28.29 -0.50 -7.78
C ILE A 160 28.90 0.81 -8.25
N ALA A 161 28.09 1.82 -8.59
CA ALA A 161 28.58 3.09 -9.11
C ALA A 161 29.38 3.90 -8.07
N MET A 162 28.95 3.92 -6.81
CA MET A 162 29.71 4.57 -5.73
C MET A 162 31.05 3.89 -5.50
N ARG A 163 31.09 2.55 -5.54
CA ARG A 163 32.33 1.78 -5.39
C ARG A 163 33.28 1.97 -6.57
N LEU A 164 32.74 2.09 -7.79
CA LEU A 164 33.52 2.39 -8.98
C LEU A 164 34.03 3.84 -9.00
N LEU A 165 33.27 4.82 -8.49
CA LEU A 165 33.74 6.22 -8.37
C LEU A 165 35.00 6.35 -7.48
N ASP A 166 35.17 5.45 -6.51
CA ASP A 166 36.34 5.43 -5.61
C ASP A 166 37.55 4.69 -6.21
N VAL A 167 37.36 3.88 -7.27
CA VAL A 167 38.40 3.03 -7.88
C VAL A 167 38.79 3.51 -9.28
N ASP A 168 37.81 3.77 -10.15
CA ASP A 168 37.97 4.28 -11.51
C ASP A 168 36.69 5.04 -11.96
N ALA A 169 36.78 6.37 -11.97
CA ALA A 169 35.67 7.26 -12.31
C ALA A 169 35.17 7.10 -13.76
N ALA A 170 35.95 6.53 -14.67
CA ALA A 170 35.54 6.28 -16.04
C ALA A 170 34.56 5.09 -16.14
N GLN A 171 34.79 4.03 -15.35
CA GLN A 171 33.97 2.82 -15.34
C GLN A 171 32.62 3.03 -14.65
N ALA A 172 32.57 3.88 -13.62
CA ALA A 172 31.32 4.25 -12.93
C ALA A 172 30.29 4.92 -13.85
N LYS A 173 30.76 5.65 -14.88
CA LYS A 173 29.89 6.29 -15.88
C LYS A 173 29.24 5.29 -16.84
N GLU A 174 29.85 4.13 -17.06
CA GLU A 174 29.37 3.11 -18.02
C GLU A 174 28.30 2.20 -17.40
N GLU A 175 28.41 1.89 -16.10
CA GLU A 175 27.40 1.11 -15.34
C GLU A 175 26.14 1.93 -14.95
N LEU A 176 26.19 3.27 -15.09
CA LEU A 176 25.07 4.18 -14.82
C LEU A 176 24.29 4.63 -16.08
N GLY A 177 24.69 4.17 -17.27
CA GLY A 177 23.99 4.40 -18.54
C GLY A 177 22.90 3.37 -18.81
#